data_AF-A0A1E4QZV8-F1
#
_entry.id   AF-A0A1E4QZV8-F1
#
_cell.length_a   1.000
_cell.length_b   1.000
_cell.length_c   1.000
_cell.angle_alpha   90.00
_cell.angle_beta   90.00
_cell.angle_gamma   90.00
#
_symmetry.space_group_name_H-M   'P 1'
#
loop_
_entity.id
_entity.type
_entity.pdbx_description
1 polymer ?
#
loop_
_entity_poly.entity_id
_entity_poly.type
_entity_poly.pdbx_seq_one_letter_code
_entity_poly.pdbx_strand_id
1 'polypeptide(L)'
;MKYINAEMDLVKETSELMMEELDPTTYDGEHAIKYFTAEIHLKKSVDNVMDSAELEYIINYLSELSIRPVEVCVYEVGYIEIYWKSNGYQIASSKAEYIQLVMDFKMFLRKIQSPFFDIQMHYAFYFTNHTTSIEGISENVISYSPKFNQASFGSNKEIKLEERFIF
;
A
#
# COMPACT_ATOMS: atom_id res chain seq x y z
N MET A 1 -4.62 -29.48 -24.71
CA MET A 1 -5.50 -28.56 -23.96
C MET A 1 -5.42 -28.85 -22.45
N LYS A 2 -4.21 -28.84 -21.86
CA LYS A 2 -3.98 -29.14 -20.42
C LYS A 2 -3.37 -27.97 -19.64
N TYR A 3 -2.93 -26.91 -20.32
CA TYR A 3 -2.20 -25.79 -19.71
C TYR A 3 -3.10 -24.68 -19.16
N ILE A 4 -4.34 -24.55 -19.68
CA ILE A 4 -5.28 -23.52 -19.23
C ILE A 4 -5.83 -23.81 -17.82
N ASN A 5 -6.00 -25.09 -17.47
CA ASN A 5 -6.52 -25.48 -16.15
C ASN A 5 -5.48 -25.28 -15.05
N ALA A 6 -4.19 -25.50 -15.33
CA ALA A 6 -3.13 -25.33 -14.34
C ALA A 6 -2.92 -23.85 -13.95
N GLU A 7 -3.06 -22.92 -14.90
CA GLU A 7 -3.01 -21.47 -14.59
C GLU A 7 -4.25 -21.01 -13.81
N MET A 8 -5.45 -21.52 -14.15
CA MET A 8 -6.67 -21.21 -13.40
C MET A 8 -6.63 -21.78 -11.97
N ASP A 9 -6.08 -22.99 -11.79
CA ASP A 9 -5.96 -23.62 -10.47
C ASP A 9 -4.89 -22.91 -9.63
N LEU A 10 -3.76 -22.45 -10.21
CA LEU A 10 -2.76 -21.64 -9.50
C LEU A 10 -3.32 -20.27 -9.09
N VAL A 11 -4.13 -19.63 -9.93
CA VAL A 11 -4.81 -18.36 -9.61
C VAL A 11 -5.83 -18.55 -8.50
N LYS A 12 -6.51 -19.70 -8.46
CA LYS A 12 -7.47 -20.04 -7.41
C LYS A 12 -6.79 -20.35 -6.08
N GLU A 13 -5.72 -21.14 -6.11
CA GLU A 13 -4.92 -21.50 -4.92
C GLU A 13 -4.17 -20.29 -4.36
N THR A 14 -3.64 -19.41 -5.22
CA THR A 14 -3.11 -18.10 -4.77
C THR A 14 -4.20 -17.16 -4.28
N SER A 15 -5.42 -17.19 -4.81
CA SER A 15 -6.52 -16.39 -4.26
C SER A 15 -7.00 -16.88 -2.89
N GLU A 16 -6.98 -18.20 -2.65
CA GLU A 16 -7.36 -18.81 -1.37
C GLU A 16 -6.29 -18.58 -0.30
N LEU A 17 -5.00 -18.75 -0.62
CA LEU A 17 -3.88 -18.37 0.26
C LEU A 17 -3.82 -16.85 0.52
N MET A 18 -4.20 -16.02 -0.46
CA MET A 18 -4.26 -14.56 -0.28
C MET A 18 -5.41 -14.08 0.60
N MET A 19 -6.46 -14.89 0.79
CA MET A 19 -7.55 -14.61 1.73
C MET A 19 -7.23 -15.04 3.16
N GLU A 20 -6.23 -15.89 3.39
CA GLU A 20 -5.76 -16.25 4.74
C GLU A 20 -4.81 -15.19 5.36
N GLU A 21 -4.10 -14.40 4.53
CA GLU A 21 -3.19 -13.34 5.03
C GLU A 21 -3.87 -11.97 5.18
N LEU A 22 -4.92 -11.72 4.40
CA LEU A 22 -5.82 -10.60 4.62
C LEU A 22 -6.79 -11.02 5.70
N ASP A 23 -6.71 -10.50 6.92
CA ASP A 23 -7.82 -10.64 7.86
C ASP A 23 -8.92 -9.62 7.49
N PRO A 24 -9.92 -9.99 6.65
CA PRO A 24 -10.94 -9.06 6.18
C PRO A 24 -12.00 -8.85 7.28
N THR A 25 -11.82 -9.50 8.45
CA THR A 25 -12.68 -9.30 9.62
C THR A 25 -12.40 -7.96 10.30
N THR A 26 -11.24 -7.34 10.03
CA THR A 26 -10.89 -6.01 10.55
C THR A 26 -11.67 -4.88 9.89
N TYR A 27 -12.17 -5.06 8.66
CA TYR A 27 -12.98 -4.05 8.00
C TYR A 27 -14.44 -4.13 8.45
N ASP A 28 -14.88 -3.10 9.16
CA ASP A 28 -16.21 -2.99 9.76
C ASP A 28 -17.21 -2.19 8.92
N GLY A 29 -16.76 -1.45 7.90
CA GLY A 29 -17.61 -0.57 7.10
C GLY A 29 -18.03 0.71 7.80
N GLU A 30 -17.56 0.94 9.02
CA GLU A 30 -17.88 2.11 9.86
C GLU A 30 -16.71 3.09 9.94
N HIS A 31 -15.51 2.64 9.52
CA HIS A 31 -14.33 3.45 9.55
C HIS A 31 -13.71 3.68 8.17
N ALA A 32 -13.19 4.90 7.99
CA ALA A 32 -12.48 5.26 6.77
C ALA A 32 -11.10 4.59 6.68
N ILE A 33 -10.77 4.18 5.46
CA ILE A 33 -9.47 3.66 5.04
C ILE A 33 -8.52 4.86 4.94
N LYS A 34 -7.55 4.97 5.85
CA LYS A 34 -6.63 6.13 5.88
C LYS A 34 -5.48 6.05 4.90
N TYR A 35 -4.93 4.86 4.67
CA TYR A 35 -3.79 4.69 3.79
C TYR A 35 -3.57 3.24 3.43
N PHE A 36 -2.80 3.04 2.37
CA PHE A 36 -2.08 1.81 2.09
C PHE A 36 -0.60 2.01 2.36
N THR A 37 0.07 0.97 2.89
CA THR A 37 1.51 1.03 3.17
C THR A 37 2.26 -0.11 2.51
N ALA A 38 3.48 0.20 2.06
CA ALA A 38 4.44 -0.74 1.51
C ALA A 38 5.80 -0.52 2.17
N GLU A 39 6.69 -1.50 2.00
CA GLU A 39 8.06 -1.44 2.43
C GLU A 39 9.01 -1.70 1.26
N ILE A 40 10.19 -1.07 1.33
CA ILE A 40 11.26 -1.24 0.34
C ILE A 40 12.33 -2.17 0.90
N HIS A 41 12.75 -3.12 0.06
CA HIS A 41 13.89 -4.00 0.30
C HIS A 41 14.98 -3.69 -0.72
N LEU A 42 16.14 -3.20 -0.27
CA LEU A 42 17.27 -2.90 -1.14
C LEU A 42 17.95 -4.19 -1.60
N LYS A 43 18.27 -4.28 -2.89
CA LYS A 43 18.89 -5.48 -3.47
C LYS A 43 20.39 -5.61 -3.19
N LYS A 44 21.07 -4.54 -2.73
CA LYS A 44 22.54 -4.48 -2.74
C LYS A 44 23.25 -3.88 -1.52
N SER A 45 22.57 -3.49 -0.44
CA SER A 45 23.27 -2.95 0.72
C SER A 45 23.84 -4.07 1.59
N VAL A 46 25.14 -4.36 1.43
CA VAL A 46 25.88 -5.33 2.26
C VAL A 46 25.94 -4.88 3.74
N ASP A 47 25.76 -3.58 4.00
CA ASP A 47 25.90 -2.98 5.33
C ASP A 47 24.59 -2.41 5.91
N ASN A 48 23.42 -2.63 5.26
CA ASN A 48 22.10 -2.10 5.66
C ASN A 48 22.01 -0.57 5.89
N VAL A 49 23.05 0.19 5.55
CA VAL A 49 23.03 1.65 5.56
C VAL A 49 22.73 2.13 4.15
N MET A 50 21.52 2.67 3.96
CA MET A 50 21.15 3.35 2.73
C MET A 50 21.90 4.68 2.64
N ASP A 51 22.55 4.93 1.50
CA ASP A 51 23.18 6.24 1.26
C ASP A 51 22.18 7.27 0.70
N SER A 52 22.58 8.53 0.67
CA SER A 52 21.71 9.61 0.19
C SER A 52 21.37 9.51 -1.29
N ALA A 53 22.22 8.91 -2.12
CA ALA A 53 21.98 8.76 -3.55
C ALA A 53 20.97 7.64 -3.84
N GLU A 54 21.02 6.55 -3.08
CA GLU A 54 20.02 5.48 -3.12
C GLU A 54 18.64 6.00 -2.70
N LEU A 55 18.58 6.78 -1.62
CA LEU A 55 17.34 7.40 -1.17
C LEU A 55 16.78 8.38 -2.22
N GLU A 56 17.64 9.25 -2.78
CA GLU A 56 17.24 10.16 -3.83
C GLU A 56 16.70 9.42 -5.07
N TYR A 57 17.36 8.34 -5.48
CA TYR A 57 16.87 7.48 -6.57
C TYR A 57 15.48 6.92 -6.26
N ILE A 58 15.27 6.41 -5.05
CA ILE A 58 13.97 5.87 -4.62
C ILE A 58 12.90 6.96 -4.69
N ILE A 59 13.14 8.13 -4.12
CA ILE A 59 12.16 9.23 -4.10
C ILE A 59 11.81 9.68 -5.51
N ASN A 60 12.81 9.84 -6.38
CA ASN A 60 12.60 10.20 -7.79
C ASN A 60 11.84 9.11 -8.55
N TYR A 61 12.13 7.84 -8.29
CA TYR A 61 11.38 6.74 -8.91
C TYR A 61 9.91 6.75 -8.45
N LEU A 62 9.67 6.91 -7.15
CA LEU A 62 8.33 6.91 -6.56
C LEU A 62 7.49 8.13 -7.02
N SER A 63 8.12 9.27 -7.33
CA SER A 63 7.42 10.46 -7.82
C SER A 63 6.85 10.29 -9.23
N GLU A 64 7.39 9.39 -10.03
CA GLU A 64 6.95 9.10 -11.40
C GLU A 64 5.86 8.03 -11.48
N LEU A 65 5.45 7.45 -10.35
CA LEU A 65 4.38 6.46 -10.33
C LEU A 65 3.03 7.11 -10.68
N SER A 66 2.16 6.33 -11.35
CA SER A 66 0.80 6.77 -11.72
C SER A 66 -0.10 7.05 -10.52
N ILE A 67 0.25 6.48 -9.36
CA ILE A 67 -0.34 6.78 -8.06
C ILE A 67 0.84 7.09 -7.15
N ARG A 68 1.13 8.38 -6.97
CA ARG A 68 2.33 8.82 -6.25
C ARG A 68 2.11 8.75 -4.73
N PRO A 69 3.04 8.17 -3.96
CA PRO A 69 2.90 8.11 -2.51
C PRO A 69 2.94 9.51 -1.88
N VAL A 70 2.39 9.63 -0.69
CA VAL A 70 2.32 10.90 0.05
C VAL A 70 3.55 11.08 0.93
N GLU A 71 4.02 9.99 1.53
CA GLU A 71 5.05 10.02 2.55
C GLU A 71 5.94 8.78 2.45
N VAL A 72 7.22 8.98 2.71
CA VAL A 72 8.24 7.93 2.82
C VAL A 72 8.94 8.11 4.17
N CYS A 73 8.94 7.06 4.97
CA CYS A 73 9.56 7.03 6.28
C CYS A 73 10.80 6.15 6.23
N VAL A 74 11.96 6.69 6.62
CA VAL A 74 13.23 5.98 6.71
C VAL A 74 13.54 5.72 8.18
N TYR A 75 13.75 4.47 8.53
CA TYR A 75 14.11 4.04 9.89
C TYR A 75 15.61 3.75 9.98
N GLU A 76 16.19 3.90 11.18
CA GLU A 76 17.64 3.77 11.43
C GLU A 76 18.26 2.44 10.98
N VAL A 77 17.46 1.38 10.85
CA VAL A 77 17.91 0.05 10.42
C VAL A 77 17.89 -0.16 8.89
N GLY A 78 17.80 0.94 8.11
CA GLY A 78 17.70 0.87 6.65
C GLY A 78 16.33 0.42 6.15
N TYR A 79 15.35 0.33 7.04
CA TYR A 79 13.97 -0.01 6.72
C TYR A 79 13.23 1.22 6.21
N ILE A 80 12.49 1.08 5.10
CA ILE A 80 11.78 2.18 4.46
C ILE A 80 10.32 1.80 4.30
N GLU A 81 9.42 2.62 4.82
CA GLU A 81 7.98 2.51 4.59
C GLU A 81 7.49 3.61 3.66
N ILE A 82 6.51 3.26 2.83
CA ILE A 82 5.89 4.17 1.87
C ILE A 82 4.39 4.20 2.12
N TYR A 83 3.82 5.40 2.20
CA TYR A 83 2.42 5.61 2.52
C TYR A 83 1.65 6.26 1.36
N TRP A 84 0.62 5.57 0.88
CA TRP A 84 -0.42 6.12 0.00
C TRP A 84 -1.64 6.49 0.83
N LYS A 85 -1.66 7.73 1.35
CA LYS A 85 -2.76 8.24 2.17
C LYS A 85 -4.01 8.50 1.33
N SER A 86 -5.17 8.37 1.95
CA SER A 86 -6.47 8.62 1.34
C SER A 86 -6.70 10.11 1.10
N ASN A 87 -7.35 10.44 0.00
CA ASN A 87 -7.85 11.78 -0.27
C ASN A 87 -9.22 11.93 0.39
N GLY A 88 -9.26 12.55 1.57
CA GLY A 88 -10.48 12.60 2.38
C GLY A 88 -10.83 11.24 3.00
N TYR A 89 -12.11 11.02 3.25
CA TYR A 89 -12.61 9.80 3.90
C TYR A 89 -13.07 8.79 2.84
N GLN A 90 -12.34 7.68 2.73
CA GLN A 90 -12.62 6.62 1.75
C GLN A 90 -13.20 5.40 2.48
N ILE A 91 -14.38 4.94 2.05
CA ILE A 91 -15.10 3.83 2.68
C ILE A 91 -15.47 2.80 1.61
N ALA A 92 -14.99 1.57 1.74
CA ALA A 92 -15.53 0.46 0.97
C ALA A 92 -16.95 0.12 1.45
N SER A 93 -17.90 -0.02 0.53
CA SER A 93 -19.30 -0.25 0.89
C SER A 93 -19.58 -1.69 1.34
N SER A 94 -18.57 -2.58 1.20
CA SER A 94 -18.63 -3.97 1.65
C SER A 94 -17.24 -4.54 1.88
N LYS A 95 -17.17 -5.68 2.59
CA LYS A 95 -15.93 -6.46 2.72
C LYS A 95 -15.35 -6.90 1.38
N ALA A 96 -16.22 -7.26 0.42
CA ALA A 96 -15.78 -7.66 -0.92
C ALA A 96 -15.11 -6.51 -1.66
N GLU A 97 -15.66 -5.29 -1.57
CA GLU A 97 -15.04 -4.09 -2.14
C GLU A 97 -13.70 -3.77 -1.45
N TYR A 98 -13.63 -3.92 -0.14
CA TYR A 98 -12.37 -3.71 0.60
C TYR A 98 -11.29 -4.70 0.13
N ILE A 99 -11.61 -6.00 0.06
CA ILE A 99 -10.69 -7.03 -0.45
C ILE A 99 -10.24 -6.69 -1.87
N GLN A 100 -11.16 -6.31 -2.76
CA GLN A 100 -10.80 -5.93 -4.12
C GLN A 100 -9.86 -4.72 -4.14
N LEU A 101 -10.11 -3.71 -3.31
CA LEU A 101 -9.24 -2.53 -3.20
C LEU A 101 -7.83 -2.90 -2.73
N VAL A 102 -7.71 -3.81 -1.75
CA VAL A 102 -6.39 -4.29 -1.31
C VAL A 102 -5.69 -5.08 -2.41
N MET A 103 -6.42 -5.92 -3.15
CA MET A 103 -5.88 -6.64 -4.30
C MET A 103 -5.40 -5.70 -5.40
N ASP A 104 -6.14 -4.64 -5.69
CA ASP A 104 -5.76 -3.60 -6.64
C ASP A 104 -4.44 -2.94 -6.23
N PHE A 105 -4.26 -2.65 -4.95
CA PHE A 105 -2.98 -2.15 -4.42
C PHE A 105 -1.84 -3.16 -4.56
N LYS A 106 -2.05 -4.45 -4.21
CA LYS A 106 -1.02 -5.50 -4.42
C LYS A 106 -0.62 -5.62 -5.88
N MET A 107 -1.60 -5.57 -6.79
CA MET A 107 -1.35 -5.60 -8.23
C MET A 107 -0.61 -4.36 -8.71
N PHE A 108 -0.89 -3.19 -8.15
CA PHE A 108 -0.13 -1.97 -8.41
C PHE A 108 1.34 -2.13 -7.98
N LEU A 109 1.60 -2.60 -6.76
CA LEU A 109 2.97 -2.83 -6.27
C LEU A 109 3.73 -3.83 -7.15
N ARG A 110 3.10 -4.92 -7.60
CA ARG A 110 3.72 -5.91 -8.49
C ARG A 110 4.14 -5.37 -9.86
N LYS A 111 3.54 -4.26 -10.30
CA LYS A 111 3.92 -3.59 -11.55
C LYS A 111 5.14 -2.68 -11.38
N ILE A 112 5.50 -2.35 -10.14
CA ILE A 112 6.71 -1.58 -9.85
C ILE A 112 7.90 -2.52 -10.02
N GLN A 113 8.75 -2.22 -11.01
CA GLN A 113 9.94 -2.99 -11.31
C GLN A 113 11.15 -2.06 -11.22
N SER A 114 12.01 -2.32 -10.23
CA SER A 114 13.26 -1.58 -10.03
C SER A 114 14.44 -2.55 -10.03
N PRO A 115 15.56 -2.21 -10.69
CA PRO A 115 16.78 -3.01 -10.59
C PRO A 115 17.49 -2.84 -9.24
N PHE A 116 17.12 -1.84 -8.43
CA PHE A 116 17.81 -1.50 -7.18
C PHE A 116 17.08 -1.96 -5.93
N PHE A 117 15.76 -2.09 -6.00
CA PHE A 117 14.94 -2.47 -4.86
C PHE A 117 13.75 -3.31 -5.27
N ASP A 118 13.19 -4.01 -4.30
CA ASP A 118 11.85 -4.59 -4.37
C ASP A 118 10.91 -3.80 -3.46
N ILE A 119 9.63 -3.80 -3.81
CA ILE A 119 8.58 -3.19 -3.01
C ILE A 119 7.49 -4.22 -2.74
N GLN A 120 7.09 -4.33 -1.48
CA GLN A 120 6.02 -5.22 -1.08
C GLN A 120 5.11 -4.55 -0.06
N MET A 121 3.89 -5.05 0.06
CA MET A 121 2.97 -4.56 1.08
C MET A 121 3.56 -4.80 2.46
N HIS A 122 3.52 -3.79 3.34
CA HIS A 122 4.04 -3.95 4.69
C HIS A 122 3.10 -4.84 5.51
N TYR A 123 3.64 -5.86 6.18
CA TYR A 123 2.88 -6.84 6.95
C TYR A 123 2.02 -6.23 8.06
N ALA A 124 2.49 -5.16 8.72
CA ALA A 124 1.70 -4.49 9.77
C ALA A 124 0.42 -3.81 9.27
N PHE A 125 0.28 -3.62 7.94
CA PHE A 125 -0.95 -3.13 7.32
C PHE A 125 -2.17 -3.98 7.72
N TYR A 126 -1.99 -5.29 7.89
CA TYR A 126 -3.09 -6.20 8.22
C TYR A 126 -3.54 -6.12 9.68
N PHE A 127 -2.71 -5.58 10.58
CA PHE A 127 -2.93 -5.62 12.03
C PHE A 127 -3.24 -4.24 12.62
N THR A 128 -2.98 -3.18 11.86
CA THR A 128 -3.09 -1.83 12.36
C THR A 128 -4.37 -1.18 11.81
N ASN A 129 -5.42 -1.23 12.63
CA ASN A 129 -6.65 -0.47 12.41
C ASN A 129 -6.36 1.01 12.58
N HIS A 130 -5.73 1.63 11.59
CA HIS A 130 -5.63 3.08 11.47
C HIS A 130 -6.94 3.60 10.92
N THR A 131 -8.01 3.34 11.64
CA THR A 131 -9.38 3.65 11.28
C THR A 131 -9.76 4.98 11.94
N THR A 132 -10.46 5.85 11.20
CA THR A 132 -11.15 7.00 11.79
C THR A 132 -12.62 6.73 11.63
N SER A 133 -13.36 6.75 12.74
CA SER A 133 -14.82 6.65 12.70
C SER A 133 -15.34 7.77 11.82
N ILE A 134 -16.28 7.43 10.95
CA ILE A 134 -16.98 8.41 10.12
C ILE A 134 -18.24 8.97 10.79
N GLU A 135 -18.49 8.57 12.04
CA GLU A 135 -19.58 9.13 12.83
C GLU A 135 -19.42 10.65 12.98
N GLY A 136 -20.48 11.40 12.65
CA GLY A 136 -20.48 12.86 12.69
C GLY A 136 -19.74 13.54 11.52
N ILE A 137 -19.16 12.79 10.59
CA ILE A 137 -18.60 13.32 9.35
C ILE A 137 -19.72 13.55 8.35
N SER A 138 -19.69 14.69 7.66
CA SER A 138 -20.69 14.99 6.64
C SER A 138 -20.55 14.05 5.43
N GLU A 139 -21.68 13.53 4.94
CA GLU A 139 -21.70 12.59 3.80
C GLU A 139 -21.03 13.16 2.54
N ASN A 140 -21.01 14.49 2.36
CA ASN A 140 -20.43 15.14 1.19
C ASN A 140 -18.89 15.08 1.13
N VAL A 141 -18.21 14.72 2.23
CA VAL A 141 -16.75 14.53 2.28
C VAL A 141 -16.35 13.06 2.36
N ILE A 142 -17.34 12.15 2.36
CA ILE A 142 -17.14 10.71 2.34
C ILE A 142 -17.26 10.22 0.90
N SER A 143 -16.26 9.47 0.47
CA SER A 143 -16.23 8.79 -0.81
C SER A 143 -16.45 7.29 -0.58
N TYR A 144 -17.60 6.82 -1.05
CA TYR A 144 -17.98 5.42 -1.00
C TYR A 144 -17.45 4.66 -2.22
N SER A 145 -17.10 3.40 -2.01
CA SER A 145 -16.58 2.49 -3.04
C SER A 145 -15.31 3.03 -3.74
N PRO A 146 -14.26 3.35 -2.97
CA PRO A 146 -12.98 3.82 -3.51
C PRO A 146 -12.37 2.82 -4.49
N LYS A 147 -11.53 3.34 -5.38
CA LYS A 147 -10.63 2.56 -6.23
C LYS A 147 -9.19 2.94 -5.91
N PHE A 148 -8.26 2.01 -6.06
CA PHE A 148 -6.84 2.33 -5.87
C PHE A 148 -6.33 3.15 -7.06
N ASN A 149 -6.47 4.48 -6.99
CA ASN A 149 -6.08 5.44 -8.01
C ASN A 149 -5.75 6.82 -7.40
N GLN A 150 -5.19 7.72 -8.20
CA GLN A 150 -4.76 9.05 -7.78
C GLN A 150 -5.90 9.95 -7.24
N ALA A 151 -7.16 9.65 -7.58
CA ALA A 151 -8.31 10.39 -7.07
C ALA A 151 -8.63 10.00 -5.62
N SER A 152 -8.46 8.73 -5.26
CA SER A 152 -8.80 8.21 -3.92
C SER A 152 -7.60 8.14 -2.99
N PHE A 153 -6.39 7.93 -3.52
CA PHE A 153 -5.15 7.74 -2.76
C PHE A 153 -3.95 8.43 -3.41
N GLY A 154 -2.93 8.71 -2.61
CA GLY A 154 -1.69 9.31 -3.07
C GLY A 154 -1.77 10.83 -3.18
N SER A 155 -0.76 11.46 -3.79
CA SER A 155 -0.69 12.92 -3.91
C SER A 155 0.10 13.37 -5.14
N ASN A 156 -0.31 14.47 -5.77
CA ASN A 156 0.49 15.14 -6.81
C ASN A 156 1.52 16.13 -6.24
N LYS A 157 1.53 16.33 -4.92
CA LYS A 157 2.52 17.16 -4.22
C LYS A 157 3.82 16.40 -4.03
N GLU A 158 4.85 17.14 -3.61
CA GLU A 158 6.13 16.56 -3.20
C GLU A 158 5.94 15.46 -2.14
N ILE A 159 6.75 14.39 -2.24
CA ILE A 159 6.74 13.30 -1.27
C ILE A 159 7.34 13.83 0.02
N LYS A 160 6.61 13.69 1.13
CA LYS A 160 7.14 14.02 2.44
C LYS A 160 8.12 12.94 2.88
N LEU A 161 9.35 13.33 3.18
CA LEU A 161 10.37 12.45 3.75
C LEU A 161 10.41 12.62 5.27
N GLU A 162 10.31 11.52 6.02
CA GLU A 162 10.48 11.50 7.48
C GLU A 162 11.58 10.51 7.89
N GLU A 163 12.50 10.95 8.74
CA GLU A 163 13.43 10.06 9.43
C GLU A 163 12.83 9.68 10.80
N ARG A 164 12.81 8.38 11.11
CA ARG A 164 12.23 7.84 12.34
C ARG A 164 13.26 7.03 13.12
N PHE A 165 13.43 7.40 14.39
CA PHE A 165 14.30 6.76 15.37
C PHE A 165 13.46 5.77 16.19
N ILE A 166 13.88 4.51 16.27
CA ILE A 166 13.22 3.51 17.13
C ILE A 166 14.01 3.49 18.44
N PHE A 167 13.47 4.15 19.47
CA PHE A 167 14.05 4.18 20.83
C PHE A 167 13.72 2.93 21.64
#